data_AF-A0A2D6VKU3-F1
#
_entry.id   AF-A0A2D6VKU3-F1
#
_cell.length_a   1.000
_cell.length_b   1.000
_cell.length_c   1.000
_cell.angle_alpha   90.00
_cell.angle_beta   90.00
_cell.angle_gamma   90.00
#
_symmetry.space_group_name_H-M   'P 1'
#
loop_
_entity.id
_entity.type
_entity.pdbx_description
1 polymer ?
#
loop_
_entity_poly.entity_id
_entity_poly.type
_entity_poly.pdbx_seq_one_letter_code
_entity_poly.pdbx_strand_id
1 'polypeptide(L)'
;MASIKFTFFLVIPILLYGIEPSITSLKKVEGFESSFFSSETGFQYLKIKYQDTSTERPKLGFLKFGLAFLKVKDLSVFLDLRHANAEILFNKWEELVEHKAIKYATMEPIKITLVQQSGDILSLEGSKGKLSSSGQLKLWGEVVCIADGLEERFNQIVISFNNVTNELEFIKGTVNAHKIRFSFKESETKKNLQNN
;
A
#
# COMPACT_ATOMS: atom_id res chain seq x y z
N MET A 1 40.46 -7.59 0.50
CA MET A 1 40.58 -6.12 0.61
C MET A 1 39.35 -5.50 -0.06
N ALA A 2 38.69 -4.58 0.64
CA ALA A 2 37.39 -3.96 0.33
C ALA A 2 37.31 -3.40 -1.11
N SER A 3 36.14 -3.34 -1.76
CA SER A 3 35.14 -2.33 -1.45
C SER A 3 33.79 -2.58 -2.14
N ILE A 4 32.76 -2.41 -1.32
CA ILE A 4 31.33 -2.42 -1.58
C ILE A 4 30.92 -1.22 -2.46
N LYS A 5 30.08 -1.45 -3.48
CA LYS A 5 29.17 -0.40 -4.01
C LYS A 5 27.75 -0.96 -4.12
N PHE A 6 26.99 -0.72 -3.05
CA PHE A 6 25.53 -0.90 -2.97
C PHE A 6 24.85 0.16 -3.85
N THR A 7 24.30 -0.24 -4.99
CA THR A 7 23.39 0.59 -5.79
C THR A 7 22.01 0.55 -5.14
N PHE A 8 21.66 1.64 -4.43
CA PHE A 8 20.30 1.88 -3.92
C PHE A 8 19.38 2.23 -5.09
N PHE A 9 18.66 1.22 -5.60
CA PHE A 9 17.58 1.43 -6.55
C PHE A 9 16.37 2.03 -5.85
N LEU A 10 16.18 3.32 -6.12
CA LEU A 10 14.95 4.07 -6.35
C LEU A 10 13.66 3.25 -6.42
N VAL A 11 12.78 3.41 -5.43
CA VAL A 11 11.50 2.70 -5.39
C VAL A 11 10.39 3.71 -5.14
N ILE A 12 9.48 3.77 -6.12
CA ILE A 12 8.06 4.17 -6.09
C ILE A 12 7.66 4.86 -7.41
N PRO A 13 8.42 5.78 -8.03
CA PRO A 13 8.11 6.26 -9.38
C PRO A 13 8.48 5.26 -10.49
N ILE A 14 9.54 4.47 -10.27
CA ILE A 14 10.07 3.50 -11.25
C ILE A 14 9.21 2.23 -11.29
N LEU A 15 8.60 1.83 -10.17
CA LEU A 15 7.84 0.59 -10.06
C LEU A 15 6.56 0.55 -10.91
N LEU A 16 6.05 1.71 -11.34
CA LEU A 16 4.76 1.77 -12.04
C LEU A 16 4.86 2.25 -13.49
N TYR A 17 5.97 2.89 -13.89
CA TYR A 17 6.02 3.56 -15.20
C TYR A 17 7.30 3.37 -16.03
N GLY A 18 8.29 2.58 -15.60
CA GLY A 18 9.48 2.35 -16.43
C GLY A 18 10.22 3.63 -16.82
N ILE A 19 10.17 4.67 -15.97
CA ILE A 19 10.89 5.93 -16.20
C ILE A 19 12.33 5.74 -15.71
N GLU A 20 13.30 5.76 -16.63
CA GLU A 20 14.73 5.85 -16.29
C GLU A 20 15.09 7.27 -15.83
N PRO A 21 15.59 7.48 -14.60
CA PRO A 21 16.11 8.76 -14.19
C PRO A 21 17.64 8.80 -14.34
N SER A 22 18.12 9.79 -15.10
CA SER A 22 19.53 10.17 -15.15
C SER A 22 20.07 10.53 -13.75
N ILE A 23 21.31 10.12 -13.49
CA ILE A 23 21.97 9.84 -12.20
C ILE A 23 22.17 10.99 -11.20
N THR A 24 21.71 12.23 -11.42
CA THR A 24 22.26 13.38 -10.67
C THR A 24 21.36 14.18 -9.72
N SER A 25 20.04 13.99 -9.64
CA SER A 25 19.26 14.76 -8.65
C SER A 25 17.88 14.19 -8.28
N LEU A 26 17.81 13.33 -7.27
CA LEU A 26 16.54 13.01 -6.60
C LEU A 26 16.66 13.33 -5.11
N LYS A 27 16.59 14.63 -4.79
CA LYS A 27 16.51 15.14 -3.42
C LYS A 27 15.06 15.28 -2.91
N LYS A 28 14.08 15.23 -3.80
CA LYS A 28 12.64 15.38 -3.52
C LYS A 28 11.88 15.04 -4.81
N VAL A 29 10.83 14.23 -4.74
CA VAL A 29 9.84 14.14 -5.82
C VAL A 29 8.59 14.82 -5.29
N GLU A 30 8.13 15.87 -5.96
CA GLU A 30 6.92 16.61 -5.61
C GLU A 30 5.79 16.21 -6.55
N GLY A 31 4.64 15.82 -5.98
CA GLY A 31 3.42 15.48 -6.67
C GLY A 31 3.53 14.18 -7.46
N PHE A 32 2.87 13.13 -6.98
CA PHE A 32 2.67 11.91 -7.75
C PHE A 32 1.20 11.51 -7.74
N GLU A 33 0.71 11.11 -8.90
CA GLU A 33 -0.62 10.56 -9.07
C GLU A 33 -0.58 9.50 -10.16
N SER A 34 -1.13 8.32 -9.87
CA SER A 34 -1.23 7.21 -10.82
C SER A 34 -2.60 6.54 -10.67
N SER A 35 -3.19 6.19 -11.80
CA SER A 35 -4.49 5.52 -11.89
C SER A 35 -4.37 4.28 -12.75
N PHE A 36 -5.03 3.20 -12.32
CA PHE A 36 -5.09 1.92 -13.00
C PHE A 36 -6.54 1.56 -13.32
N PHE A 37 -6.74 1.01 -14.52
CA PHE A 37 -8.06 0.75 -15.09
C PHE A 37 -8.21 -0.73 -15.40
N SER A 38 -9.42 -1.23 -15.21
CA SER A 38 -9.81 -2.60 -15.54
C SER A 38 -9.85 -2.74 -17.05
N SER A 39 -9.14 -3.71 -17.61
CA SER A 39 -9.21 -4.02 -19.04
C SER A 39 -10.58 -4.55 -19.47
N GLU A 40 -11.33 -5.16 -18.53
CA GLU A 40 -12.66 -5.71 -18.78
C GLU A 40 -13.75 -4.64 -18.78
N THR A 41 -13.72 -3.72 -17.81
CA THR A 41 -14.81 -2.75 -17.59
C THR A 41 -14.47 -1.33 -18.00
N GLY A 42 -13.19 -1.01 -18.23
CA GLY A 42 -12.71 0.35 -18.48
C GLY A 42 -12.72 1.26 -17.25
N PHE A 43 -13.28 0.83 -16.12
CA PHE A 43 -13.37 1.63 -14.90
C PHE A 43 -12.06 1.62 -14.12
N GLN A 44 -11.79 2.74 -13.43
CA GLN A 44 -10.64 2.86 -12.53
C GLN A 44 -10.83 1.95 -11.32
N TYR A 45 -9.87 1.07 -11.05
CA TYR A 45 -9.92 0.18 -9.89
C TYR A 45 -8.89 0.55 -8.82
N LEU A 46 -7.81 1.25 -9.17
CA LEU A 46 -6.78 1.66 -8.21
C LEU A 46 -6.30 3.06 -8.56
N LYS A 47 -6.14 3.92 -7.54
CA LYS A 47 -5.49 5.22 -7.67
C LYS A 47 -4.57 5.44 -6.48
N ILE A 48 -3.35 5.87 -6.75
CA ILE A 48 -2.33 6.15 -5.75
C ILE A 48 -1.87 7.58 -5.94
N LYS A 49 -1.83 8.34 -4.86
CA LYS A 49 -1.41 9.74 -4.85
C LYS A 49 -0.54 10.02 -3.64
N TYR A 50 0.52 10.81 -3.81
CA TYR A 50 1.24 11.38 -2.66
C TYR A 50 1.73 12.80 -2.96
N GLN A 51 1.90 13.61 -1.90
CA GLN A 51 2.38 14.98 -2.03
C GLN A 51 3.87 15.02 -2.35
N ASP A 52 4.70 14.31 -1.58
CA ASP A 52 6.13 14.25 -1.86
C ASP A 52 6.79 13.01 -1.27
N THR A 53 8.02 12.75 -1.70
CA THR A 53 8.90 11.78 -1.05
C THR A 53 10.20 12.43 -0.62
N SER A 54 10.70 12.02 0.54
CA SER A 54 11.98 12.45 1.06
C SER A 54 12.75 11.27 1.67
N THR A 55 14.07 11.40 1.71
CA THR A 55 14.93 10.41 2.35
C THR A 55 15.43 10.97 3.67
N GLU A 56 15.08 10.31 4.76
CA GLU A 56 15.55 10.67 6.11
C GLU A 56 16.60 9.67 6.59
N ARG A 57 17.64 10.15 7.28
CA ARG A 57 18.56 9.27 8.01
C ARG A 57 18.27 9.45 9.49
N PRO A 58 17.51 8.54 10.12
CA PRO A 58 17.20 8.68 11.53
C PRO A 58 18.49 8.72 12.36
N LYS A 59 18.40 9.36 13.51
CA LYS A 59 19.48 9.45 14.48
C LYS A 59 18.95 9.00 15.83
N LEU A 60 19.73 8.20 16.55
CA LEU A 60 19.48 7.88 17.95
C LEU A 60 20.61 8.51 18.77
N GLY A 61 20.32 9.65 19.41
CA GLY A 61 21.35 10.49 20.01
C GLY A 61 22.37 10.98 18.96
N PHE A 62 23.65 10.66 19.15
CA PHE A 62 24.72 10.98 18.20
C PHE A 62 24.88 9.94 17.07
N LEU A 63 24.28 8.76 17.22
CA LEU A 63 24.40 7.67 16.24
C LEU A 63 23.47 7.94 15.06
N LYS A 64 24.05 8.28 13.91
CA LYS A 64 23.32 8.33 12.64
C LYS A 64 23.20 6.91 12.11
N PHE A 65 21.99 6.45 11.82
CA PHE A 65 21.83 5.18 11.12
C PHE A 65 22.47 5.29 9.72
N GLY A 66 23.27 4.30 9.34
CA GLY A 66 23.87 4.21 7.99
C GLY A 66 22.84 3.94 6.89
N LEU A 67 21.58 3.71 7.25
CA LEU A 67 20.48 3.42 6.35
C LEU A 67 19.56 4.64 6.23
N ALA A 68 19.17 4.92 5.00
CA ALA A 68 18.22 5.94 4.65
C ALA A 68 16.80 5.35 4.64
N PHE A 69 15.88 6.04 5.29
CA PHE A 69 14.46 5.70 5.40
C PHE A 69 13.70 6.57 4.41
N LEU A 70 12.82 5.95 3.64
CA LEU A 70 11.97 6.68 2.70
C LEU A 70 10.75 7.19 3.45
N LYS A 71 10.46 8.48 3.34
CA LYS A 71 9.24 9.08 3.86
C LYS A 71 8.36 9.49 2.70
N VAL A 72 7.14 8.98 2.67
CA VAL A 72 6.10 9.35 1.71
C VAL A 72 5.12 10.27 2.43
N LYS A 73 4.96 11.49 1.93
CA LYS A 73 4.11 12.50 2.54
C LYS A 73 2.72 12.49 1.90
N ASP A 74 1.68 12.51 2.74
CA ASP A 74 0.27 12.57 2.33
C ASP A 74 -0.11 11.49 1.30
N LEU A 75 0.13 10.21 1.64
CA LEU A 75 -0.25 9.09 0.78
C LEU A 75 -1.78 8.90 0.79
N SER A 76 -2.39 8.86 -0.37
CA SER A 76 -3.77 8.46 -0.58
C SER A 76 -3.85 7.28 -1.54
N VAL A 77 -4.58 6.25 -1.14
CA VAL A 77 -4.86 5.06 -1.95
C VAL A 77 -6.37 4.91 -2.07
N PHE A 78 -6.86 4.79 -3.30
CA PHE A 78 -8.24 4.43 -3.60
C PHE A 78 -8.24 3.06 -4.28
N LEU A 79 -9.07 2.14 -3.81
CA LEU A 79 -9.23 0.79 -4.36
C LEU A 79 -10.71 0.49 -4.52
N ASP A 80 -11.14 0.15 -5.74
CA ASP A 80 -12.51 -0.25 -6.04
C ASP A 80 -12.55 -1.74 -6.40
N LEU A 81 -13.05 -2.56 -5.47
CA LEU A 81 -13.05 -4.02 -5.62
C LEU A 81 -13.99 -4.49 -6.72
N ARG A 82 -15.03 -3.71 -7.08
CA ARG A 82 -15.99 -4.08 -8.13
C ARG A 82 -15.33 -4.24 -9.50
N HIS A 83 -14.19 -3.56 -9.68
CA HIS A 83 -13.44 -3.49 -10.93
C HIS A 83 -12.02 -4.06 -10.82
N ALA A 84 -11.54 -4.34 -9.60
CA ALA A 84 -10.21 -4.87 -9.37
C ALA A 84 -10.14 -6.37 -9.66
N ASN A 85 -9.15 -6.78 -10.46
CA ASN A 85 -8.77 -8.18 -10.59
C ASN A 85 -7.81 -8.55 -9.44
N ALA A 86 -8.18 -9.57 -8.66
CA ALA A 86 -7.42 -9.99 -7.48
C ALA A 86 -5.99 -10.42 -7.81
N GLU A 87 -5.80 -11.17 -8.89
CA GLU A 87 -4.49 -11.69 -9.30
C GLU A 87 -3.55 -10.56 -9.72
N ILE A 88 -4.06 -9.60 -10.51
CA ILE A 88 -3.27 -8.43 -10.93
C ILE A 88 -2.88 -7.59 -9.71
N LEU A 89 -3.82 -7.34 -8.79
CA LEU A 89 -3.53 -6.56 -7.58
C LEU A 89 -2.55 -7.30 -6.66
N PHE A 90 -2.70 -8.61 -6.52
CA PHE A 90 -1.81 -9.44 -5.71
C PHE A 90 -0.39 -9.43 -6.26
N ASN A 91 -0.20 -9.62 -7.57
CA ASN A 91 1.12 -9.59 -8.18
C ASN A 91 1.80 -8.24 -7.93
N LYS A 92 1.06 -7.13 -8.05
CA LYS A 92 1.58 -5.79 -7.72
C LYS A 92 1.93 -5.63 -6.23
N TRP A 93 1.17 -6.27 -5.34
CA TRP A 93 1.43 -6.26 -3.90
C TRP A 93 2.70 -7.04 -3.57
N GLU A 94 2.86 -8.25 -4.09
CA GLU A 94 4.05 -9.07 -3.89
C GLU A 94 5.31 -8.41 -4.45
N GLU A 95 5.23 -7.88 -5.68
CA GLU A 95 6.30 -7.07 -6.27
C GLU A 95 6.72 -5.95 -5.31
N LEU A 96 5.74 -5.20 -4.78
CA LEU A 96 6.00 -4.14 -3.81
C LEU A 96 6.74 -4.65 -2.56
N VAL A 97 6.30 -5.76 -1.97
CA VAL A 97 6.86 -6.34 -0.72
C VAL A 97 8.30 -6.82 -0.89
N GLU A 98 8.66 -7.33 -2.06
CA GLU A 98 10.02 -7.81 -2.35
C GLU A 98 11.05 -6.67 -2.37
N HIS A 99 10.63 -5.44 -2.66
CA HIS A 99 11.53 -4.30 -2.77
C HIS A 99 12.14 -3.86 -1.43
N LYS A 100 13.47 -3.94 -1.32
CA LYS A 100 14.21 -3.60 -0.09
C LYS A 100 13.93 -2.18 0.44
N ALA A 101 13.71 -1.20 -0.45
CA ALA A 101 13.47 0.18 -0.02
C ALA A 101 12.11 0.36 0.68
N ILE A 102 11.07 -0.40 0.30
CA ILE A 102 9.75 -0.27 0.93
C ILE A 102 9.77 -0.70 2.39
N LYS A 103 10.68 -1.62 2.76
CA LYS A 103 10.83 -2.15 4.12
C LYS A 103 11.19 -1.07 5.14
N TYR A 104 11.77 0.02 4.67
CA TYR A 104 12.15 1.19 5.47
C TYR A 104 11.30 2.42 5.15
N ALA A 105 10.27 2.27 4.32
CA ALA A 105 9.37 3.35 3.99
C ALA A 105 8.35 3.60 5.13
N THR A 106 8.07 4.86 5.41
CA THR A 106 6.94 5.29 6.23
C THR A 106 6.08 6.25 5.43
N MET A 107 4.78 6.22 5.67
CA MET A 107 3.80 7.09 5.03
C MET A 107 3.16 7.97 6.09
N GLU A 108 3.19 9.29 5.92
CA GLU A 108 2.72 10.23 6.95
C GLU A 108 2.08 11.48 6.30
N PRO A 109 0.77 11.72 6.47
CA PRO A 109 -0.29 10.77 6.82
C PRO A 109 -0.58 9.76 5.69
N ILE A 110 -1.41 8.76 5.99
CA ILE A 110 -1.92 7.78 5.03
C ILE A 110 -3.45 7.74 5.05
N LYS A 111 -4.06 7.76 3.87
CA LYS A 111 -5.50 7.57 3.65
C LYS A 111 -5.75 6.43 2.69
N ILE A 112 -6.68 5.55 3.03
CA ILE A 112 -7.11 4.43 2.18
C ILE A 112 -8.62 4.49 2.03
N THR A 113 -9.11 4.52 0.81
CA THR A 113 -10.54 4.41 0.50
C THR A 113 -10.77 3.12 -0.27
N LEU A 114 -11.64 2.27 0.26
CA LEU A 114 -12.01 0.99 -0.32
C LEU A 114 -13.49 1.02 -0.70
N VAL A 115 -13.80 0.74 -1.97
CA VAL A 115 -15.17 0.47 -2.42
C VAL A 115 -15.35 -1.05 -2.49
N GLN A 116 -16.31 -1.56 -1.75
CA GLN A 116 -16.63 -2.98 -1.66
C GLN A 116 -17.44 -3.46 -2.86
N GLN A 117 -17.60 -4.79 -3.01
CA GLN A 117 -18.47 -5.37 -4.05
C GLN A 117 -19.92 -4.87 -3.97
N SER A 118 -20.43 -4.68 -2.75
CA SER A 118 -21.77 -4.11 -2.49
C SER A 118 -21.91 -2.66 -2.94
N GLY A 119 -20.78 -1.96 -3.14
CA GLY A 119 -20.74 -0.51 -3.35
C GLY A 119 -20.49 0.28 -2.07
N ASP A 120 -20.51 -0.36 -0.90
CA ASP A 120 -20.24 0.29 0.39
C ASP A 120 -18.80 0.81 0.42
N ILE A 121 -18.60 1.96 1.07
CA ILE A 121 -17.31 2.64 1.11
C ILE A 121 -16.76 2.57 2.54
N LEU A 122 -15.54 2.06 2.63
CA LEU A 122 -14.72 2.11 3.84
C LEU A 122 -13.58 3.11 3.63
N SER A 123 -13.48 4.12 4.49
CA SER A 123 -12.36 5.05 4.52
C SER A 123 -11.54 4.84 5.79
N LEU A 124 -10.23 4.70 5.63
CA LEU A 124 -9.27 4.65 6.73
C LEU A 124 -8.32 5.83 6.63
N GLU A 125 -8.07 6.49 7.75
CA GLU A 125 -7.11 7.58 7.87
C GLU A 125 -6.22 7.32 9.06
N GLY A 126 -4.90 7.29 8.85
CA GLY A 126 -3.92 7.11 9.90
C GLY A 126 -2.84 8.18 9.84
N SER A 127 -2.37 8.63 11.00
CA SER A 127 -1.24 9.57 11.06
C SER A 127 0.03 8.97 10.46
N LYS A 128 0.18 7.64 10.54
CA LYS A 128 1.33 6.91 10.01
C LYS A 128 0.92 5.58 9.36
N GLY A 129 1.66 5.19 8.34
CA GLY A 129 1.55 3.93 7.63
C GLY A 129 2.90 3.30 7.34
N LYS A 130 2.95 1.97 7.23
CA LYS A 130 4.14 1.22 6.82
C LYS A 130 3.77 -0.17 6.32
N LEU A 131 4.41 -0.58 5.23
CA LEU A 131 4.41 -1.97 4.77
C LEU A 131 5.49 -2.77 5.52
N SER A 132 5.09 -3.86 6.17
CA SER A 132 6.00 -4.78 6.85
C SER A 132 6.71 -5.69 5.85
N SER A 133 7.80 -6.33 6.30
CA SER A 133 8.47 -7.38 5.52
C SER A 133 7.64 -8.64 5.33
N SER A 134 6.57 -8.82 6.13
CA SER A 134 5.60 -9.90 5.97
C SER A 134 4.46 -9.54 5.00
N GLY A 135 4.56 -8.40 4.31
CA GLY A 135 3.55 -7.95 3.35
C GLY A 135 2.29 -7.40 4.00
N GLN A 136 2.34 -6.97 5.26
CA GLN A 136 1.21 -6.37 5.95
C GLN A 136 1.32 -4.85 5.93
N LEU A 137 0.27 -4.15 5.52
CA LEU A 137 0.21 -2.69 5.63
C LEU A 137 -0.39 -2.31 6.98
N LYS A 138 0.44 -1.73 7.84
CA LYS A 138 0.04 -1.27 9.17
C LYS A 138 -0.22 0.24 9.13
N LEU A 139 -1.36 0.66 9.68
CA LEU A 139 -1.73 2.06 9.94
C LEU A 139 -1.78 2.27 11.45
N TRP A 140 -1.26 3.40 11.96
CA TRP A 140 -1.27 3.72 13.39
C TRP A 140 -1.21 5.23 13.66
N GLY A 141 -1.36 5.59 14.95
CA GLY A 141 -1.41 6.98 15.41
C GLY A 141 -2.80 7.56 15.22
N GLU A 142 -3.76 7.05 16.00
CA GLU A 142 -5.18 7.42 15.95
C GLU A 142 -5.81 7.15 14.58
N VAL A 143 -5.94 5.87 14.23
CA VAL A 143 -6.56 5.47 12.98
C VAL A 143 -8.07 5.70 13.07
N VAL A 144 -8.57 6.52 12.15
CA VAL A 144 -10.00 6.77 11.98
C VAL A 144 -10.53 5.86 10.89
N CYS A 145 -11.60 5.14 11.19
CA CYS A 145 -12.30 4.23 10.29
C CYS A 145 -13.72 4.77 10.08
N ILE A 146 -14.06 5.09 8.84
CA ILE A 146 -15.37 5.63 8.47
C ILE A 146 -16.05 4.62 7.54
N ALA A 147 -17.20 4.11 7.97
CA ALA A 147 -18.06 3.23 7.17
C ALA A 147 -19.51 3.64 7.41
N ASP A 148 -20.30 3.76 6.34
CA ASP A 148 -21.73 4.11 6.40
C ASP A 148 -22.04 5.38 7.23
N GLY A 149 -21.12 6.35 7.20
CA GLY A 149 -21.22 7.59 7.96
C GLY A 149 -20.91 7.45 9.46
N LEU A 150 -20.62 6.25 9.96
CA LEU A 150 -20.16 6.02 11.33
C LEU A 150 -18.63 6.11 11.40
N GLU A 151 -18.15 6.83 12.41
CA GLU A 151 -16.72 6.98 12.70
C GLU A 151 -16.33 6.11 13.91
N GLU A 152 -15.37 5.23 13.72
CA GLU A 152 -14.72 4.46 14.77
C GLU A 152 -13.22 4.79 14.84
N ARG A 153 -12.65 4.83 16.05
CA ARG A 153 -11.23 5.13 16.26
C ARG A 153 -10.49 3.92 16.82
N PHE A 154 -9.32 3.65 16.25
CA PHE A 154 -8.46 2.55 16.64
C PHE A 154 -7.02 3.02 16.82
N ASN A 155 -6.30 2.40 17.75
CA ASN A 155 -4.86 2.66 17.89
C ASN A 155 -4.07 2.19 16.65
N GLN A 156 -4.58 1.16 15.98
CA GLN A 156 -3.94 0.51 14.85
C GLN A 156 -4.95 -0.28 14.00
N ILE A 157 -4.71 -0.29 12.69
CA ILE A 157 -5.31 -1.26 11.75
C ILE A 157 -4.18 -1.94 10.99
N VAL A 158 -4.31 -3.25 10.76
CA VAL A 158 -3.42 -4.02 9.87
C VAL A 158 -4.22 -4.54 8.70
N ILE A 159 -3.70 -4.33 7.50
CA ILE A 159 -4.27 -4.83 6.26
C ILE A 159 -3.32 -5.90 5.72
N SER A 160 -3.87 -7.06 5.40
CA SER A 160 -3.15 -8.16 4.79
C SER A 160 -3.95 -8.77 3.66
N PHE A 161 -3.26 -9.20 2.62
CA PHE A 161 -3.88 -9.98 1.56
C PHE A 161 -3.76 -11.48 1.87
N ASN A 162 -4.85 -12.22 1.70
CA ASN A 162 -4.88 -13.67 1.78
C ASN A 162 -4.99 -14.25 0.36
N ASN A 163 -3.91 -14.88 -0.11
CA ASN A 163 -3.82 -15.44 -1.45
C ASN A 163 -4.59 -16.77 -1.63
N VAL A 164 -4.90 -17.47 -0.55
CA VAL A 164 -5.69 -18.70 -0.61
C VAL A 164 -7.15 -18.37 -0.84
N THR A 165 -7.67 -17.37 -0.12
CA THR A 165 -9.08 -16.97 -0.19
C THR A 165 -9.35 -15.85 -1.18
N ASN A 166 -8.32 -15.22 -1.74
CA ASN A 166 -8.43 -13.98 -2.54
C ASN A 166 -9.22 -12.92 -1.78
N GLU A 167 -8.77 -12.61 -0.56
CA GLU A 167 -9.44 -11.65 0.32
C GLU A 167 -8.46 -10.61 0.84
N LEU A 168 -8.98 -9.40 1.05
CA LEU A 168 -8.31 -8.36 1.81
C LEU A 168 -8.82 -8.42 3.25
N GLU A 169 -7.95 -8.76 4.20
CA GLU A 169 -8.26 -8.84 5.62
C GLU A 169 -7.85 -7.54 6.33
N PHE A 170 -8.80 -6.94 7.04
CA PHE A 170 -8.60 -5.78 7.90
C PHE A 170 -8.72 -6.20 9.35
N ILE A 171 -7.65 -6.03 10.11
CA ILE A 171 -7.54 -6.43 11.50
C ILE A 171 -7.54 -5.16 12.35
N LYS A 172 -8.65 -4.90 13.04
CA LYS A 172 -8.87 -3.73 13.91
C LYS A 172 -8.32 -4.00 15.32
N GLY A 173 -7.44 -3.13 15.84
CA GLY A 173 -6.96 -3.17 17.23
C GLY A 173 -5.84 -4.20 17.54
N THR A 174 -5.50 -4.35 18.83
CA THR A 174 -4.44 -5.26 19.34
C THR A 174 -4.94 -6.35 20.29
N VAL A 175 -6.08 -6.16 20.95
CA VAL A 175 -6.69 -7.11 21.91
C VAL A 175 -8.16 -7.29 21.52
N ASN A 176 -8.59 -8.52 21.27
CA ASN A 176 -9.89 -8.87 20.64
C ASN A 176 -10.08 -8.29 19.23
N ALA A 177 -9.13 -8.64 18.35
CA ALA A 177 -9.08 -8.12 16.99
C ALA A 177 -10.35 -8.50 16.20
N HIS A 178 -11.14 -7.48 15.86
CA HIS A 178 -12.25 -7.65 14.93
C HIS A 178 -11.66 -7.71 13.52
N LYS A 179 -11.89 -8.83 12.85
CA LYS A 179 -11.48 -9.04 11.46
C LYS A 179 -12.64 -8.71 10.54
N ILE A 180 -12.40 -7.83 9.57
CA ILE A 180 -13.30 -7.60 8.45
C ILE A 180 -12.61 -8.15 7.21
N ARG A 181 -13.34 -8.93 6.42
CA ARG A 181 -12.84 -9.53 5.18
C ARG A 181 -13.58 -8.96 4.00
N PHE A 182 -12.85 -8.60 2.95
CA PHE A 182 -13.41 -8.14 1.70
C PHE A 182 -12.94 -9.04 0.58
N SER A 183 -13.90 -9.71 -0.07
CA SER A 183 -13.63 -10.59 -1.21
C SER A 183 -13.58 -9.80 -2.51
N PHE A 184 -12.72 -10.24 -3.41
CA PHE A 184 -12.65 -9.71 -4.77
C PHE A 184 -13.74 -10.36 -5.64
N LYS A 185 -14.06 -9.73 -6.77
CA LYS A 185 -14.95 -10.34 -7.76
C LYS A 185 -14.28 -11.64 -8.23
N GLU A 186 -15.01 -12.75 -8.16
CA GLU A 186 -14.50 -14.03 -8.65
C GLU A 186 -14.06 -13.87 -10.11
N SER A 187 -12.82 -14.27 -10.43
CA SER A 187 -12.42 -14.37 -11.82
C SER A 187 -13.20 -15.50 -12.47
N GLU A 188 -13.72 -15.27 -13.68
CA GLU A 188 -14.45 -16.31 -14.44
C GLU A 188 -13.60 -17.58 -14.67
N THR A 189 -12.28 -17.48 -14.52
CA THR A 189 -11.34 -18.59 -14.56
C THR A 189 -11.60 -19.68 -13.51
N LYS A 190 -12.14 -19.35 -12.33
CA LYS A 190 -12.48 -20.36 -11.30
C LYS A 190 -13.86 -21.01 -11.49
N LYS A 191 -14.79 -20.39 -12.24
CA LYS A 191 -16.09 -21.00 -12.56
C LYS A 191 -15.95 -22.26 -13.43
N ASN A 192 -14.92 -22.32 -14.27
CA ASN A 192 -14.70 -23.46 -15.18
C ASN A 192 -13.96 -24.64 -14.54
N LEU A 193 -13.44 -24.49 -13.31
CA LEU A 193 -12.77 -25.56 -12.56
C LEU A 193 -13.68 -26.24 -11.52
N GLN A 194 -14.85 -25.66 -11.21
CA GLN A 194 -15.88 -26.31 -10.39
C GLN A 194 -16.97 -27.02 -11.21
N ASN A 195 -16.97 -26.84 -12.53
CA ASN A 195 -17.94 -27.44 -13.45
C ASN A 195 -17.33 -28.53 -14.37
N ASN A 196 -16.12 -29.03 -14.06
CA ASN A 196 -15.51 -30.17 -14.73
C ASN A 196 -15.05 -31.22 -13.71
#